data_AF-A0A3Q0JJ40-F1
#
_entry.id   AF-A0A3Q0JJ40-F1
#
_cell.length_a   1.000
_cell.length_b   1.000
_cell.length_c   1.000
_cell.angle_alpha   90.00
_cell.angle_beta   90.00
_cell.angle_gamma   90.00
#
_symmetry.space_group_name_H-M   'P 1'
#
loop_
_entity.id
_entity.type
_entity.pdbx_description
1 polymer ?
#
loop_
_entity_poly.entity_id
_entity_poly.type
_entity_poly.pdbx_seq_one_letter_code
_entity_poly.pdbx_strand_id
1 'polypeptide(L)'
;MAFAYNSSTATAQCVGGLSCHVEEILRVLVVAIDKSSTEEYELSNQVSEEEWEAIKPSKVERRNSLLMFLRARLNEVGKCDICTMWSFKSGETWGEEFQENTDATIDLLDVGVWTPRDGLRFSD
;
A
#
# COMPACT_ATOMS: atom_id res chain seq x y z
N MET A 1 19.90 -3.98 -17.80
CA MET A 1 19.34 -2.64 -18.11
C MET A 1 17.95 -2.55 -17.50
N ALA A 2 17.55 -1.42 -16.92
CA ALA A 2 16.22 -1.27 -16.32
C ALA A 2 15.45 -0.09 -16.94
N PHE A 3 14.14 -0.24 -17.09
CA PHE A 3 13.26 0.82 -17.59
C PHE A 3 11.96 0.85 -16.79
N ALA A 4 11.45 2.07 -16.62
CA ALA A 4 10.15 2.35 -16.05
C ALA A 4 9.25 2.86 -17.16
N TYR A 5 8.02 2.34 -17.25
CA TYR A 5 7.05 2.78 -18.24
C TYR A 5 5.67 2.91 -17.62
N ASN A 6 4.89 3.83 -18.17
CA ASN A 6 3.51 4.04 -17.77
C ASN A 6 2.66 2.88 -18.30
N SER A 7 2.05 2.11 -17.39
CA SER A 7 1.14 1.00 -17.66
C SER A 7 -0.29 1.32 -17.22
N SER A 8 -0.62 2.61 -17.12
CA SER A 8 -1.92 3.10 -16.68
C SER A 8 -3.04 2.74 -17.67
N THR A 9 -4.25 2.51 -17.14
CA THR A 9 -5.44 2.20 -17.95
C THR A 9 -6.33 3.42 -18.10
N ALA A 10 -6.57 3.87 -19.34
CA ALA A 10 -7.50 4.98 -19.60
C ALA A 10 -8.94 4.47 -19.61
N THR A 11 -9.56 4.34 -18.43
CA THR A 11 -10.99 4.02 -18.31
C THR A 11 -11.79 5.27 -17.94
N ALA A 12 -13.03 5.37 -18.43
CA ALA A 12 -13.95 6.46 -18.06
C ALA A 12 -14.28 6.50 -16.55
N GLN A 13 -13.92 5.44 -15.81
CA GLN A 13 -14.16 5.29 -14.37
C GLN A 13 -12.94 5.65 -13.52
N CYS A 14 -11.84 6.15 -14.12
CA CYS A 14 -10.70 6.57 -13.32
C CYS A 14 -10.98 7.90 -12.60
N VAL A 15 -11.28 7.80 -11.31
CA VAL A 15 -11.38 8.95 -10.41
C VAL A 15 -10.03 9.10 -9.73
N GLY A 16 -9.45 10.29 -9.78
CA GLY A 16 -8.05 10.50 -9.42
C GLY A 16 -7.74 11.91 -8.95
N GLY A 17 -6.46 12.14 -8.66
CA GLY A 17 -5.95 13.43 -8.24
C GLY A 17 -6.05 13.71 -6.74
N LEU A 18 -5.42 14.82 -6.33
CA LEU A 18 -5.18 15.13 -4.91
C LEU A 18 -6.46 15.19 -4.07
N SER A 19 -7.54 15.81 -4.58
CA SER A 19 -8.80 15.92 -3.84
C SER A 19 -9.42 14.56 -3.53
N CYS A 20 -9.42 13.65 -4.51
CA CYS A 20 -9.94 12.30 -4.32
C CYS A 20 -9.19 11.59 -3.18
N HIS A 21 -7.85 11.61 -3.23
CA HIS A 21 -7.03 10.97 -2.20
C HIS A 21 -7.22 11.59 -0.82
N VAL A 22 -7.28 12.91 -0.73
CA VAL A 22 -7.50 13.60 0.55
C VAL A 22 -8.87 13.24 1.13
N GLU A 23 -9.93 13.28 0.32
CA GLU A 23 -11.28 12.89 0.75
C GLU A 23 -11.34 11.42 1.18
N GLU A 24 -10.71 10.53 0.42
CA GLU A 24 -10.66 9.10 0.71
C GLU A 24 -9.91 8.82 2.02
N ILE A 25 -8.72 9.40 2.19
CA ILE A 25 -7.92 9.25 3.41
C ILE A 25 -8.67 9.82 4.62
N LEU A 26 -9.29 10.99 4.51
CA LEU A 26 -10.04 11.60 5.62
C LEU A 26 -11.24 10.75 6.01
N ARG A 27 -12.02 10.26 5.05
CA ARG A 27 -13.16 9.37 5.33
C ARG A 27 -12.70 8.10 6.03
N VAL A 28 -11.62 7.49 5.56
CA VAL A 28 -11.10 6.26 6.17
C VAL A 28 -10.49 6.54 7.55
N LEU A 29 -9.87 7.70 7.76
CA LEU A 29 -9.33 8.12 9.05
C LEU A 29 -10.40 8.26 10.11
N VAL A 30 -11.54 8.87 9.78
CA VAL A 30 -12.67 8.99 10.72
C VAL A 30 -13.13 7.60 11.18
N VAL A 31 -13.28 6.65 10.26
CA VAL A 31 -13.68 5.27 10.58
C VAL A 31 -12.61 4.55 11.43
N ALA A 32 -11.32 4.76 11.12
CA ALA A 32 -10.24 4.15 11.87
C ALA A 32 -10.16 4.69 13.32
N ILE A 33 -10.38 5.99 13.51
CA ILE A 33 -10.43 6.62 14.84
C ILE A 33 -11.62 6.08 15.62
N ASP A 34 -12.82 6.07 15.04
CA ASP A 34 -14.03 5.57 15.67
C ASP A 34 -13.87 4.12 16.15
N LYS A 35 -13.34 3.25 15.28
CA LYS A 35 -13.05 1.87 15.62
C LYS A 35 -12.01 1.75 16.73
N SER A 36 -10.87 2.43 16.60
CA SER A 36 -9.81 2.37 17.62
C SER A 36 -10.27 2.90 18.98
N SER A 37 -11.09 3.96 19.01
CA SER A 37 -11.63 4.51 20.24
C SER A 37 -12.68 3.60 20.86
N THR A 38 -13.53 2.98 20.05
CA THR A 38 -14.53 2.02 20.54
C THR A 38 -13.87 0.79 21.14
N GLU A 39 -12.89 0.19 20.47
CA GLU A 39 -12.13 -0.95 21.00
C GLU A 39 -11.41 -0.61 22.31
N GLU A 40 -10.80 0.58 22.39
CA GLU A 40 -10.13 1.04 23.61
C GLU A 40 -11.12 1.27 24.76
N TYR A 41 -12.26 1.88 24.46
CA TYR A 41 -13.34 2.12 25.43
C TYR A 41 -13.92 0.81 25.96
N GLU A 42 -14.23 -0.14 25.07
CA GLU A 42 -14.73 -1.46 25.44
C GLU A 42 -13.75 -2.22 26.33
N LEU A 43 -12.46 -2.19 26.01
CA LEU A 43 -11.42 -2.82 26.82
C LEU A 43 -11.34 -2.17 28.21
N SER A 44 -11.37 -0.84 28.28
CA SER A 44 -11.30 -0.11 29.55
C SER A 44 -12.48 -0.41 30.49
N ASN A 45 -13.66 -0.70 29.95
CA ASN A 45 -14.84 -1.07 30.73
C ASN A 45 -14.83 -2.52 31.24
N GLN A 46 -13.98 -3.37 30.68
CA GLN A 46 -13.89 -4.79 31.05
C GLN A 46 -12.85 -5.07 32.14
N VAL A 47 -12.00 -4.11 32.45
CA VAL A 47 -10.90 -4.24 33.40
C VAL A 47 -11.02 -3.23 34.54
N SER A 48 -10.36 -3.50 35.66
CA SER A 48 -10.24 -2.53 36.74
C SER A 48 -9.32 -1.35 36.36
N GLU A 49 -9.37 -0.25 37.12
CA GLU A 49 -8.51 0.92 36.88
C GLU A 49 -7.01 0.58 37.02
N GLU A 50 -6.66 -0.28 37.96
CA GLU A 50 -5.28 -0.74 38.18
C GLU A 50 -4.77 -1.58 37.00
N GLU A 51 -5.60 -2.50 36.50
CA GLU A 51 -5.29 -3.30 35.32
C GLU A 51 -5.20 -2.43 34.06
N TRP A 52 -6.12 -1.47 33.90
CA TRP A 52 -6.11 -0.53 32.79
C TRP A 52 -4.80 0.26 32.72
N GLU A 53 -4.33 0.79 33.85
CA GLU A 53 -3.07 1.52 33.90
C GLU A 53 -1.86 0.66 33.49
N ALA A 54 -1.92 -0.66 33.71
CA ALA A 54 -0.90 -1.60 33.31
C ALA A 54 -0.95 -1.98 31.82
N ILE A 55 -2.14 -2.03 31.21
CA ILE A 55 -2.33 -2.55 29.83
C ILE A 55 -2.68 -1.48 28.78
N LYS A 56 -2.98 -0.25 29.18
CA LYS A 56 -3.41 0.79 28.24
C LYS A 56 -2.37 1.00 27.13
N PRO A 57 -2.81 1.18 25.87
CA PRO A 57 -1.88 1.34 24.77
C PRO A 57 -1.11 2.65 24.87
N SER A 58 0.19 2.58 24.56
CA SER A 58 1.06 3.72 24.38
C SER A 58 0.67 4.54 23.14
N LYS A 59 1.17 5.78 23.06
CA LYS A 59 0.96 6.64 21.88
C LYS A 59 1.43 5.98 20.57
N VAL A 60 2.50 5.19 20.63
CA VAL A 60 3.06 4.49 19.47
C VAL A 60 2.16 3.35 19.04
N GLU A 61 1.65 2.56 19.99
CA GLU A 61 0.71 1.47 19.70
C GLU A 61 -0.60 1.99 19.13
N ARG A 62 -1.18 3.06 19.69
CA ARG A 62 -2.37 3.72 19.14
C ARG A 62 -2.15 4.17 17.70
N ARG A 63 -1.03 4.84 17.41
CA ARG A 63 -0.66 5.25 16.05
C ARG A 63 -0.56 4.05 15.10
N ASN A 64 0.10 2.98 15.54
CA ASN A 64 0.28 1.79 14.70
C ASN A 64 -1.07 1.09 14.42
N SER A 65 -1.95 1.02 15.41
CA SER A 65 -3.32 0.49 15.25
C SER A 65 -4.13 1.32 14.25
N LEU A 66 -4.11 2.64 14.38
CA LEU A 66 -4.75 3.56 13.42
C LEU A 66 -4.22 3.35 12.00
N LEU A 67 -2.89 3.29 11.82
CA LEU A 67 -2.28 3.03 10.51
C LEU A 67 -2.67 1.67 9.94
N MET A 68 -2.80 0.65 10.78
CA MET A 68 -3.26 -0.68 10.37
C MET A 68 -4.72 -0.62 9.87
N PHE A 69 -5.62 0.01 10.61
CA PHE A 69 -7.01 0.18 10.19
C PHE A 69 -7.15 1.02 8.92
N LEU A 70 -6.38 2.11 8.82
CA LEU A 70 -6.33 2.95 7.63
C LEU A 70 -5.96 2.13 6.39
N ARG A 71 -4.85 1.38 6.45
CA ARG A 71 -4.37 0.55 5.34
C ARG A 71 -5.37 -0.54 4.97
N ALA A 72 -5.89 -1.26 5.96
CA ALA A 72 -6.88 -2.32 5.74
C ALA A 72 -8.12 -1.79 5.01
N ARG A 73 -8.64 -0.64 5.46
CA ARG A 73 -9.84 -0.05 4.88
C ARG A 73 -9.59 0.59 3.52
N LEU A 74 -8.46 1.26 3.31
CA LEU A 74 -8.06 1.79 1.99
C LEU A 74 -7.93 0.67 0.95
N ASN A 75 -7.42 -0.50 1.34
CA ASN A 75 -7.33 -1.66 0.45
C ASN A 75 -8.71 -2.23 0.09
N GLU A 76 -9.68 -2.16 1.00
CA GLU A 76 -11.03 -2.68 0.79
C GLU A 76 -11.89 -1.75 -0.07
N VAL A 77 -11.88 -0.44 0.22
CA VAL A 77 -12.85 0.50 -0.38
C VAL A 77 -12.24 1.58 -1.26
N GLY A 78 -10.91 1.69 -1.31
CA GLY A 78 -10.27 2.79 -2.00
C GLY A 78 -10.45 2.71 -3.52
N LYS A 79 -10.80 3.83 -4.15
CA LYS A 79 -11.10 3.97 -5.58
C LYS A 79 -10.24 5.02 -6.29
N CYS A 80 -9.57 5.90 -5.54
CA CYS A 80 -8.73 6.94 -6.12
C CYS A 80 -7.48 6.35 -6.80
N ASP A 81 -7.21 6.79 -8.04
CA ASP A 81 -6.05 6.45 -8.88
C ASP A 81 -5.77 4.95 -9.07
N ILE A 82 -6.80 4.11 -9.03
CA ILE A 82 -6.68 2.68 -9.37
C ILE A 82 -6.21 2.42 -10.81
N CYS A 83 -6.29 3.42 -11.67
CA CYS A 83 -5.89 3.31 -13.06
C CYS A 83 -4.44 3.72 -13.32
N THR A 84 -3.79 4.41 -12.36
CA THR A 84 -2.44 4.94 -12.54
C THR A 84 -1.43 3.93 -12.05
N MET A 85 -0.66 3.36 -12.98
CA MET A 85 0.35 2.35 -12.67
C MET A 85 1.61 2.60 -13.51
N TRP A 86 2.75 2.42 -12.88
CA TRP A 86 4.05 2.39 -13.54
C TRP A 86 4.66 1.02 -13.33
N SER A 87 5.11 0.39 -14.40
CA SER A 87 5.76 -0.92 -14.35
C SER A 87 7.25 -0.77 -14.56
N PHE A 88 8.02 -1.55 -13.81
CA PHE A 88 9.47 -1.58 -13.84
C PHE A 88 9.91 -2.93 -14.37
N LYS A 89 10.72 -2.91 -15.42
CA LYS A 89 11.29 -4.11 -16.02
C LYS A 89 12.80 -4.01 -16.09
N SER A 90 13.48 -5.13 -15.91
CA SER A 90 14.93 -5.23 -16.00
C SER A 90 15.33 -6.41 -16.88
N GLY A 91 16.25 -6.17 -17.81
CA GLY A 91 16.95 -7.24 -18.52
C GLY A 91 18.24 -7.60 -17.79
N GLU A 92 18.42 -8.89 -17.50
CA GLU A 92 19.67 -9.47 -17.02
C GLU A 92 20.51 -9.86 -18.24
N THR A 93 21.77 -9.44 -18.25
CA THR A 93 22.71 -9.70 -19.37
C THR A 93 23.98 -10.38 -18.90
N TRP A 94 24.04 -10.78 -17.63
CA TRP A 94 25.21 -11.39 -17.03
C TRP A 94 25.16 -12.90 -17.26
N GLY A 95 26.19 -13.47 -17.87
CA GLY A 95 26.26 -14.90 -18.16
C GLY A 95 25.86 -15.28 -19.59
N GLU A 96 25.24 -14.37 -20.32
CA GLU A 96 24.87 -14.54 -21.74
C GLU A 96 26.11 -14.62 -22.64
N GLU A 97 27.22 -14.01 -22.24
CA GLU A 97 28.51 -14.10 -22.95
C GLU A 97 29.13 -15.51 -22.95
N PHE A 98 28.62 -16.43 -22.12
CA PHE A 98 29.06 -17.83 -22.09
C PHE A 98 28.13 -18.78 -22.86
N GLN A 99 27.03 -18.30 -23.43
CA GLN A 99 26.15 -19.11 -24.26
C GLN A 99 26.66 -19.13 -25.72
N GLU A 100 27.05 -20.30 -26.21
CA GLU A 100 27.52 -20.49 -27.60
C GLU A 100 26.41 -20.37 -28.67
N ASN A 101 25.16 -20.10 -28.27
CA ASN A 101 24.03 -19.95 -29.17
C ASN A 101 23.83 -18.48 -29.58
N THR A 102 23.72 -18.27 -30.89
CA THR A 102 23.64 -16.93 -31.52
C THR A 102 22.26 -16.26 -31.38
N ASP A 103 21.31 -16.91 -30.70
CA ASP A 103 19.93 -16.47 -30.47
C ASP A 103 19.68 -16.16 -28.98
N ALA A 104 20.59 -15.42 -28.34
CA ALA A 104 20.40 -14.91 -26.99
C ALA A 104 19.25 -13.88 -26.97
N THR A 105 18.04 -14.33 -26.65
CA THR A 105 16.90 -13.44 -26.42
C THR A 105 16.99 -12.84 -25.02
N ILE A 106 17.28 -11.54 -24.93
CA ILE A 106 17.28 -10.81 -23.66
C ILE A 106 15.84 -10.73 -23.14
N ASP A 107 15.52 -11.57 -22.17
CA ASP A 107 14.23 -11.53 -21.48
C ASP A 107 14.17 -10.39 -20.46
N LEU A 108 13.01 -9.74 -20.41
CA LEU A 108 12.74 -8.62 -19.52
C LEU A 108 11.95 -9.12 -18.32
N LEU A 109 12.60 -9.12 -17.17
CA LEU A 109 12.00 -9.47 -15.88
C LEU A 109 11.15 -8.32 -15.37
N ASP A 110 9.92 -8.60 -14.95
CA ASP A 110 9.13 -7.66 -14.18
C ASP A 110 9.73 -7.53 -12.78
N VAL A 111 10.32 -6.38 -12.47
CA VAL A 111 11.00 -6.15 -11.19
C VAL A 111 10.16 -5.32 -10.21
N GLY A 112 9.07 -4.70 -10.67
CA GLY A 112 8.13 -4.09 -9.76
C GLY A 112 7.06 -3.25 -10.43
N VAL A 113 6.21 -2.69 -9.58
CA VAL A 113 5.13 -1.76 -9.93
C VAL A 113 5.10 -0.60 -8.95
N TRP A 114 4.69 0.57 -9.42
CA TRP A 114 4.39 1.72 -8.59
C TRP A 114 2.97 2.18 -8.84
N THR A 115 2.25 2.47 -7.76
CA THR A 115 0.95 3.14 -7.79
C THR A 115 0.95 4.30 -6.80
N PRO A 116 0.12 5.34 -7.00
CA PRO A 116 0.01 6.43 -6.03
C PRO A 116 -0.40 5.97 -4.63
N ARG A 117 -1.15 4.86 -4.52
CA ARG A 117 -1.62 4.30 -3.25
C ARG A 117 -0.54 3.51 -2.52
N ASP A 118 0.08 2.56 -3.21
CA ASP A 118 0.96 1.59 -2.58
C ASP A 118 2.44 2.03 -2.59
N GLY A 119 2.76 3.05 -3.38
CA GLY A 119 4.15 3.38 -3.68
C GLY A 119 4.81 2.29 -4.52
N LEU A 120 6.13 2.15 -4.39
CA LEU A 120 6.92 1.17 -5.13
C LEU A 120 6.82 -0.20 -4.45
N ARG A 121 6.45 -1.22 -5.23
CA ARG A 121 6.41 -2.62 -4.82
C ARG A 121 7.27 -3.43 -5.79
N PHE A 122 8.26 -4.14 -5.27
CA PHE A 122 9.08 -5.05 -6.07
C PHE A 122 8.34 -6.36 -6.30
N SER A 123 8.55 -6.97 -7.46
CA SER A 123 8.19 -8.37 -7.70
C SER A 123 9.26 -9.25 -7.06
N ASP A 124 8.84 -10.32 -6.39
CA ASP A 124 9.74 -11.37 -5.90
C ASP A 124 10.25 -12.25 -7.06
#